data_AF-A0A7K4YP68-F1
#
_entry.id   AF-A0A7K4YP68-F1
#
_cell.length_a   1.000
_cell.length_b   1.000
_cell.length_c   1.000
_cell.angle_alpha   90.00
_cell.angle_beta   90.00
_cell.angle_gamma   90.00
#
_symmetry.space_group_name_H-M   'P 1'
#
loop_
_entity.id
_entity.type
_entity.pdbx_description
1 polymer ?
#
loop_
_entity_poly.entity_id
_entity_poly.type
_entity_poly.pdbx_seq_one_letter_code
_entity_poly.pdbx_strand_id
1 'polypeptide(L)'
;MVRNLNHDTFLVIRYVKRRLTVLIDIDGKHEWRDCIDVPGVRLPRGYYFGTSSITGDLSDNHDIISLKLYQLTVERTPEEEKRDREVYLPVVDNLKLPGSE
;
A
#
# COMPACT_ATOMS: atom_id res chain seq x y z
N MET A 1 9.32 -15.60 -12.15
CA MET A 1 8.98 -14.66 -13.25
C MET A 1 7.74 -13.90 -12.79
N VAL A 2 7.68 -12.57 -12.93
CA VAL A 2 6.60 -11.72 -12.35
C VAL A 2 5.69 -11.05 -13.39
N ARG A 3 5.98 -11.27 -14.68
CA ARG A 3 5.26 -10.73 -15.85
C ARG A 3 5.02 -11.84 -16.86
N ASN A 4 4.10 -11.63 -17.80
CA ASN A 4 3.75 -12.60 -18.85
C ASN A 4 3.29 -13.96 -18.29
N LEU A 5 2.45 -13.91 -17.25
CA LEU A 5 1.87 -15.09 -16.63
C LEU A 5 0.57 -15.47 -17.33
N ASN A 6 0.25 -16.77 -17.34
CA ASN A 6 -0.95 -17.32 -17.97
C ASN A 6 -2.16 -17.41 -17.02
N HIS A 7 -2.11 -16.67 -15.92
CA HIS A 7 -3.12 -16.59 -14.87
C HIS A 7 -3.14 -15.17 -14.31
N ASP A 8 -4.21 -14.84 -13.59
CA ASP A 8 -4.39 -13.51 -13.02
C ASP A 8 -3.36 -13.22 -11.92
N THR A 9 -2.98 -11.95 -11.83
CA THR A 9 -2.11 -11.44 -10.77
C THR A 9 -2.84 -10.40 -9.94
N PHE A 10 -2.58 -10.38 -8.64
CA PHE A 10 -3.28 -9.51 -7.72
C PHE A 10 -2.33 -8.83 -6.73
N LEU A 11 -2.73 -7.62 -6.32
CA LEU A 11 -2.05 -6.79 -5.34
C LEU A 11 -3.07 -6.33 -4.30
N VAL A 12 -2.70 -6.43 -3.01
CA VAL A 12 -3.46 -5.85 -1.90
C VAL A 12 -2.58 -4.84 -1.19
N ILE A 13 -3.03 -3.59 -1.14
CA ILE A 13 -2.44 -2.55 -0.31
C ILE A 13 -3.39 -2.31 0.86
N ARG A 14 -2.92 -2.55 2.09
CA ARG A 14 -3.71 -2.40 3.31
C ARG A 14 -3.03 -1.40 4.24
N TYR A 15 -3.78 -0.39 4.67
CA TYR A 15 -3.35 0.61 5.63
C TYR A 15 -4.27 0.61 6.85
N VAL A 16 -3.76 0.11 7.98
CA VAL A 16 -4.52 -0.04 9.24
C VAL A 16 -3.61 0.28 10.41
N LYS A 17 -4.10 1.06 11.38
CA LYS A 17 -3.36 1.41 12.62
C LYS A 17 -1.91 1.84 12.35
N ARG A 18 -1.71 2.72 11.35
CA ARG A 18 -0.40 3.23 10.91
C ARG A 18 0.58 2.16 10.39
N ARG A 19 0.09 0.98 10.02
CA ARG A 19 0.85 -0.08 9.38
C ARG A 19 0.41 -0.20 7.92
N LEU A 20 1.37 -0.06 7.01
CA LEU A 20 1.18 -0.26 5.58
C LEU A 20 1.69 -1.65 5.21
N THR A 21 0.80 -2.52 4.72
CA THR A 21 1.16 -3.85 4.24
C THR A 21 0.80 -3.99 2.77
N VAL A 22 1.71 -4.56 1.99
CA VAL A 22 1.49 -4.93 0.59
C VAL A 22 1.59 -6.45 0.49
N LEU A 23 0.54 -7.06 -0.03
CA LEU A 23 0.49 -8.49 -0.31
C LEU A 23 0.29 -8.71 -1.81
N ILE A 24 0.84 -9.81 -2.32
CA ILE A 24 0.76 -10.17 -3.74
C ILE A 24 0.31 -11.61 -3.93
N ASP A 25 -0.43 -11.86 -5.00
CA ASP A 25 -0.62 -13.17 -5.59
C ASP A 25 -0.18 -13.10 -7.05
N ILE A 26 0.97 -13.71 -7.34
CA ILE A 26 1.56 -13.79 -8.69
C ILE A 26 1.88 -15.23 -9.09
N ASP A 27 1.52 -16.20 -8.23
CA ASP A 27 1.73 -17.62 -8.50
C ASP A 27 0.43 -18.30 -8.98
N GLY A 28 -0.69 -17.56 -9.00
CA GLY A 28 -2.00 -18.09 -9.42
C GLY A 28 -2.59 -19.08 -8.42
N LYS A 29 -2.17 -19.00 -7.16
CA LYS A 29 -2.60 -19.93 -6.10
C LYS A 29 -3.79 -19.41 -5.29
N HIS A 30 -4.21 -18.17 -5.52
CA HIS A 30 -5.19 -17.48 -4.67
C HIS A 30 -4.74 -17.40 -3.21
N GLU A 31 -3.42 -17.32 -3.00
CA GLU A 31 -2.77 -17.21 -1.70
C GLU A 31 -1.98 -15.89 -1.65
N TRP A 32 -2.27 -15.08 -0.63
CA TRP A 32 -1.57 -13.83 -0.42
C TRP A 32 -0.19 -14.08 0.20
N ARG A 33 0.85 -13.57 -0.44
CA ARG A 33 2.21 -13.54 0.11
C ARG A 33 2.59 -12.13 0.52
N ASP A 34 3.27 -12.01 1.64
CA ASP A 34 3.79 -10.73 2.12
C ASP A 34 4.90 -10.20 1.19
N CYS A 35 4.79 -8.93 0.81
CA CYS A 35 5.78 -8.22 0.00
C CYS A 35 6.39 -7.05 0.78
N ILE A 36 5.55 -6.20 1.38
CA ILE A 36 5.98 -5.06 2.19
C ILE A 36 5.20 -5.07 3.50
N ASP A 37 5.88 -4.81 4.61
CA ASP A 37 5.25 -4.63 5.90
C ASP A 37 5.97 -3.54 6.72
N VAL A 38 5.38 -2.35 6.78
CA VAL A 38 6.00 -1.16 7.36
C VAL A 38 5.09 -0.52 8.43
N PRO A 39 5.51 -0.50 9.71
CA PRO A 39 4.82 0.22 10.76
C PRO A 39 5.19 1.71 10.79
N GLY A 40 4.40 2.51 11.52
CA GLY A 40 4.68 3.92 11.77
C GLY A 40 4.39 4.84 10.59
N VAL A 41 3.72 4.35 9.54
CA VAL A 41 3.32 5.16 8.39
C VAL A 41 2.13 6.03 8.77
N ARG A 42 2.25 7.34 8.58
CA ARG A 42 1.22 8.33 8.87
C ARG A 42 0.81 9.01 7.58
N LEU A 43 -0.44 8.83 7.17
CA LEU A 43 -1.00 9.47 5.97
C LEU A 43 -2.20 10.35 6.35
N PRO A 44 -2.31 11.57 5.79
CA PRO A 44 -3.49 12.41 5.96
C PRO A 44 -4.75 11.79 5.35
N ARG A 45 -5.92 12.21 5.85
CA ARG A 45 -7.22 11.90 5.22
C ARG A 45 -7.49 12.85 4.05
N GLY A 46 -8.40 12.45 3.15
CA GLY A 46 -8.84 13.28 2.03
C GLY A 46 -7.97 13.18 0.77
N TYR A 47 -7.07 12.19 0.71
CA TYR A 47 -6.28 11.90 -0.49
C TYR A 47 -7.09 11.13 -1.54
N TYR A 48 -6.54 11.07 -2.76
CA TYR A 48 -7.11 10.35 -3.88
C TYR A 48 -6.39 9.01 -4.08
N PHE A 49 -7.13 7.96 -4.41
CA PHE A 49 -6.57 6.73 -4.93
C PHE A 49 -6.34 6.88 -6.43
N GLY A 50 -5.17 6.48 -6.92
CA GLY A 50 -4.82 6.56 -8.33
C GLY A 50 -3.75 5.54 -8.70
N THR A 51 -3.75 5.14 -9.96
CA THR A 51 -2.75 4.26 -10.56
C THR A 51 -2.27 4.92 -11.86
N SER A 52 -0.97 4.81 -12.14
CA SER A 52 -0.38 5.29 -13.38
C SER A 52 0.65 4.27 -13.88
N SER A 53 0.98 4.34 -15.17
CA SER A 53 2.05 3.57 -15.80
C SER A 53 2.81 4.46 -16.77
N ILE A 54 4.01 4.03 -17.17
CA ILE A 54 4.86 4.75 -18.11
C ILE A 54 5.72 3.74 -18.89
N THR A 55 5.96 4.02 -20.17
CA THR A 55 6.88 3.26 -21.04
C THR A 55 7.96 4.19 -21.60
N GLY A 56 9.09 3.61 -22.02
CA GLY A 56 10.21 4.35 -22.62
C GLY A 56 10.71 3.63 -23.88
N ASP A 57 12.03 3.47 -23.98
CA ASP A 57 12.68 2.74 -25.10
C ASP A 57 12.19 1.29 -25.23
N LEU A 58 11.78 0.69 -24.10
CA LEU A 58 11.07 -0.58 -24.05
C LEU A 58 9.62 -0.35 -23.58
N SER A 59 8.70 -1.14 -24.12
CA SER A 59 7.26 -1.05 -23.85
C SER A 59 6.66 -2.37 -23.36
N ASP A 60 5.53 -2.25 -22.67
CA ASP A 60 4.65 -3.37 -22.33
C ASP A 60 3.24 -2.83 -22.05
N ASN A 61 2.27 -3.73 -22.02
CA ASN A 61 0.92 -3.43 -21.58
C ASN A 61 0.88 -3.34 -20.05
N HIS A 62 0.17 -2.35 -19.52
CA HIS A 62 0.04 -2.09 -18.09
C HIS A 62 -1.43 -2.02 -17.71
N ASP A 63 -2.10 -3.17 -17.73
CA ASP A 63 -3.55 -3.26 -17.62
C ASP A 63 -4.01 -3.33 -16.16
N ILE A 64 -5.02 -2.51 -15.81
CA ILE A 64 -5.74 -2.59 -14.53
C ILE A 64 -7.14 -3.16 -14.80
N ILE A 65 -7.35 -4.43 -14.47
CA ILE A 65 -8.63 -5.11 -14.71
C ILE A 65 -9.69 -4.68 -13.69
N SER A 66 -9.31 -4.49 -12.43
CA SER A 66 -10.20 -3.94 -11.41
C SER A 66 -9.44 -3.26 -10.27
N LEU A 67 -10.05 -2.23 -9.69
CA LEU A 67 -9.60 -1.60 -8.46
C LEU A 67 -10.75 -1.66 -7.44
N LYS A 68 -10.57 -2.39 -6.35
CA LYS A 68 -11.59 -2.57 -5.31
C LYS A 68 -11.11 -1.96 -4.00
N LEU A 69 -11.87 -0.99 -3.49
CA LEU A 69 -11.56 -0.29 -2.24
C LEU A 69 -12.49 -0.78 -1.13
N TYR A 70 -11.90 -1.13 0.02
CA TYR A 70 -12.62 -1.61 1.18
C TYR A 70 -12.34 -0.72 2.39
N GLN A 71 -13.40 -0.29 3.06
CA GLN A 71 -13.28 0.34 4.38
C GLN A 71 -13.14 -0.74 5.44
N LEU A 72 -12.08 -0.67 6.23
CA LEU A 72 -11.82 -1.62 7.31
C LEU A 72 -12.34 -1.04 8.63
N THR A 73 -13.32 -1.73 9.23
CA THR A 73 -13.80 -1.44 10.58
C THR A 73 -12.84 -2.08 11.57
N VAL A 74 -12.13 -1.25 12.33
CA VAL A 74 -11.16 -1.70 13.34
C VAL A 74 -11.39 -0.90 14.60
N GLU A 75 -11.40 -1.59 15.74
CA GLU A 75 -11.49 -0.94 17.05
C GLU A 75 -10.25 -0.07 17.31
N ARG A 76 -10.51 1.18 17.66
CA ARG A 76 -9.51 2.20 17.99
C ARG A 76 -9.86 2.80 19.35
N THR A 77 -8.85 3.06 20.15
CA THR A 77 -8.99 3.88 21.36
C THR A 77 -9.27 5.34 21.00
N PRO A 78 -9.92 6.13 21.87
CA PRO A 78 -10.14 7.56 21.64
C PRO A 78 -8.84 8.32 21.34
N GLU A 79 -7.74 7.94 22.00
CA GLU A 79 -6.41 8.51 21.81
C GLU A 79 -5.87 8.22 20.41
N GLU A 80 -6.00 6.97 19.93
CA GLU A 80 -5.62 6.59 18.56
C GLU A 80 -6.42 7.37 17.52
N GLU A 81 -7.74 7.51 17.72
CA GLU A 81 -8.58 8.26 16.78
C GLU A 81 -8.18 9.73 16.70
N LYS A 82 -7.94 10.39 17.85
CA LYS A 82 -7.50 11.78 17.88
C LYS A 82 -6.17 11.92 17.13
N ARG A 83 -5.21 11.06 17.44
CA ARG A 83 -3.88 11.04 16.84
C ARG A 83 -3.91 10.81 15.33
N ASP A 84 -4.85 10.01 14.83
CA ASP A 84 -5.02 9.71 13.40
C ASP A 84 -5.82 10.79 12.65
N ARG A 85 -6.61 11.62 13.35
CA ARG A 85 -7.24 12.82 12.77
C ARG A 85 -6.24 13.97 12.60
N GLU A 86 -5.27 14.08 13.51
CA GLU A 86 -4.24 15.14 13.53
C GLU A 86 -3.00 14.78 12.66
N VAL A 87 -3.21 14.25 11.46
CA VAL A 87 -2.12 13.96 10.50
C VAL A 87 -2.28 14.87 9.29
N TYR A 88 -1.39 15.86 9.19
CA TYR A 88 -1.40 16.85 8.10
C TYR A 88 -0.31 16.61 7.05
N LEU A 89 0.79 15.98 7.45
CA LEU A 89 1.92 15.66 6.58
C LEU A 89 2.16 14.16 6.54
N PRO A 90 2.46 13.58 5.37
CA PRO A 90 2.86 12.19 5.27
C PRO A 90 4.25 11.99 5.88
N VAL A 91 4.36 11.13 6.89
CA VAL A 91 5.62 10.83 7.59
C VAL A 91 5.70 9.37 8.01
N VAL A 92 6.90 8.90 8.36
CA VAL A 92 7.13 7.58 8.95
C VAL A 92 7.90 7.74 10.26
N ASP A 93 7.44 7.11 11.34
CA ASP A 93 7.99 7.30 12.69
C ASP A 93 9.47 6.85 12.84
N ASN A 94 10.02 6.07 11.89
CA ASN A 94 11.35 5.43 11.96
C ASN A 94 12.34 5.85 10.85
N LEU A 95 12.21 7.03 10.24
CA LEU A 95 13.22 7.49 9.27
C LEU A 95 14.48 7.98 10.00
N LYS A 96 15.47 7.09 10.21
CA LYS A 96 16.84 7.56 10.46
C LYS A 96 17.32 8.25 9.19
N LEU A 97 17.51 9.58 9.25
CA LEU A 97 18.09 10.33 8.15
C LEU A 97 19.57 9.96 8.01
N PRO A 98 20.09 9.73 6.80
CA PRO A 98 21.53 9.59 6.61
C PRO A 98 22.22 10.88 7.12
N GLY A 99 23.09 10.74 8.13
CA GLY A 99 23.78 11.86 8.80
C GLY A 99 23.24 12.25 10.18
N SER A 100 22.32 11.49 10.77
CA SER A 100 21.92 11.64 12.18
C SER A 100 22.60 10.60 13.08
N GLU A 101 23.85 10.90 13.47
CA GLU A 101 24.43 10.44 14.74
C GLU A 101 24.29 11.54 15.80
#